data_AF-A0A1Q3C6F7-F1
#
_entry.id   AF-A0A1Q3C6F7-F1
#
_cell.length_a   1.000
_cell.length_b   1.000
_cell.length_c   1.000
_cell.angle_alpha   90.00
_cell.angle_beta   90.00
_cell.angle_gamma   90.00
#
_symmetry.space_group_name_H-M   'P 1'
#
loop_
_entity.id
_entity.type
_entity.pdbx_description
1 polymer ?
#
loop_
_entity_poly.entity_id
_entity_poly.type
_entity_poly.pdbx_seq_one_letter_code
_entity_poly.pdbx_strand_id
1 'polypeptide(L)'
;TTKPFNKEVFKSTIPSIWRPPSGIRCKDIRNNLFLFVLNRNEDRDWISRKEPRIFFNRNLVLLQELNEEIHPSKITWEHCSLRIRVWGVPLVCLSELVGKRIWQSMGF
;
A
#
# COMPACT_ATOMS: atom_id res chain seq x y z
N THR A 1 -21.27 1.70 -7.76
CA THR A 1 -21.75 1.63 -6.36
C THR A 1 -20.64 2.04 -5.42
N THR A 2 -20.65 3.26 -4.90
CA THR A 2 -19.64 3.76 -3.95
C THR A 2 -19.89 3.11 -2.60
N LYS A 3 -19.13 2.06 -2.27
CA LYS A 3 -19.12 1.53 -0.90
C LYS A 3 -18.74 2.65 0.07
N PRO A 4 -19.44 2.80 1.21
CA PRO A 4 -19.05 3.78 2.23
C PRO A 4 -17.66 3.41 2.75
N PHE A 5 -16.68 4.26 2.45
CA PHE A 5 -15.32 4.14 2.92
C PHE A 5 -15.14 5.07 4.13
N ASN A 6 -14.80 4.50 5.29
CA ASN A 6 -14.59 5.30 6.49
C ASN A 6 -13.23 6.00 6.43
N LYS A 7 -13.25 7.25 5.94
CA LYS A 7 -12.06 8.09 5.76
C LYS A 7 -11.34 8.39 7.08
N GLU A 8 -12.06 8.51 8.18
CA GLU A 8 -11.48 8.86 9.48
C GLU A 8 -10.64 7.71 10.02
N VAL A 9 -11.18 6.48 9.96
CA VAL A 9 -10.44 5.28 10.37
C VAL A 9 -9.23 5.06 9.46
N PHE A 10 -9.33 5.36 8.17
CA PHE A 10 -8.17 5.29 7.28
C PHE A 10 -7.07 6.29 7.67
N LYS A 11 -7.45 7.55 7.93
CA LYS A 11 -6.52 8.62 8.35
C LYS A 11 -5.79 8.31 9.65
N SER A 12 -6.40 7.58 10.58
CA SER A 12 -5.74 7.16 11.83
C SER A 12 -4.95 5.85 11.67
N THR A 13 -5.48 4.90 10.91
CA THR A 13 -4.91 3.55 10.80
C THR A 13 -3.62 3.53 9.99
N ILE A 14 -3.57 4.21 8.84
CA ILE A 14 -2.40 4.17 7.96
C ILE A 14 -1.14 4.74 8.64
N PRO A 15 -1.18 5.93 9.29
CA PRO A 15 -0.08 6.41 10.11
C PRO A 15 0.35 5.44 11.21
N SER A 16 -0.61 4.77 11.86
CA SER A 16 -0.33 3.77 12.90
C SER A 16 0.28 2.47 12.36
N ILE A 17 0.06 2.13 11.09
CA ILE A 17 0.68 0.97 10.44
C ILE A 17 2.11 1.32 10.02
N TRP A 18 2.30 2.46 9.37
CA TRP A 18 3.59 2.87 8.84
C TRP A 18 4.56 3.31 9.94
N ARG A 19 4.07 4.01 10.98
CA ARG A 19 4.86 4.53 12.12
C ARG A 19 6.22 5.10 11.68
N PRO A 20 6.26 6.09 10.78
CA PRO A 20 7.51 6.71 10.40
C PRO A 20 8.13 7.43 11.61
N PRO A 21 9.46 7.33 11.80
CA PRO A 21 10.18 7.95 12.91
C PRO A 21 9.87 9.43 13.13
N SER A 22 9.75 10.22 12.06
CA SER A 22 9.50 11.68 12.15
C SER A 22 8.02 12.06 12.09
N GLY A 23 7.13 11.08 12.15
CA GLY A 23 5.69 11.28 12.01
C GLY A 23 5.25 11.50 10.55
N ILE A 24 3.94 11.57 10.36
CA ILE A 24 3.31 11.72 9.04
C ILE A 24 2.06 12.58 9.14
N ARG A 25 1.85 13.45 8.15
CA ARG A 25 0.62 14.23 8.03
C ARG A 25 -0.21 13.67 6.89
N CYS A 26 -1.50 13.49 7.11
CA CYS A 26 -2.44 13.07 6.08
C CYS A 26 -3.37 14.23 5.70
N LYS A 27 -3.43 14.57 4.42
CA LYS A 27 -4.39 15.52 3.85
C LYS A 27 -5.42 14.78 2.99
N ASP A 28 -6.69 15.07 3.22
CA ASP A 28 -7.79 14.61 2.34
C ASP A 28 -7.80 15.51 1.11
N ILE A 29 -7.71 14.93 -0.08
CA ILE A 29 -7.75 15.69 -1.32
C ILE A 29 -9.16 15.62 -1.88
N ARG A 30 -9.57 14.46 -2.44
CA ARG A 30 -10.89 14.23 -3.04
C ARG A 30 -11.09 12.75 -3.36
N ASN A 31 -12.34 12.25 -3.41
CA ASN A 31 -12.67 10.92 -3.96
C ASN A 31 -11.77 9.75 -3.46
N ASN A 32 -11.56 9.64 -2.13
CA ASN A 32 -10.69 8.63 -1.51
C ASN A 32 -9.20 8.73 -1.91
N LEU A 33 -8.78 9.88 -2.44
CA LEU A 33 -7.39 10.24 -2.63
C LEU A 33 -6.87 10.98 -1.39
N PHE A 34 -5.78 10.47 -0.83
CA PHE A 34 -5.13 11.00 0.36
C PHE A 34 -3.68 11.33 0.03
N LEU A 35 -3.25 12.51 0.47
CA LEU A 35 -1.85 12.92 0.37
C LEU A 35 -1.18 12.72 1.71
N PHE A 36 -0.13 11.91 1.72
CA PHE A 36 0.71 11.70 2.90
C PHE A 36 1.98 12.52 2.75
N VAL A 37 2.18 13.46 3.67
CA VAL A 37 3.35 14.33 3.70
C VAL A 37 4.30 13.82 4.78
N LEU A 38 5.48 13.41 4.34
CA LEU A 38 6.59 12.96 5.16
C LEU A 38 7.60 14.09 5.33
N ASN A 39 8.25 14.15 6.48
CA ASN A 39 9.19 15.23 6.79
C ASN A 39 10.63 14.88 6.38
N ARG A 40 10.97 13.59 6.27
CA ARG A 40 12.32 13.13 5.87
C ARG A 40 12.24 12.07 4.77
N ASN A 41 13.26 12.05 3.91
CA ASN A 41 13.43 10.97 2.94
C ASN A 41 13.66 9.60 3.62
N GLU A 42 14.26 9.60 4.82
CA GLU A 42 14.40 8.38 5.63
C GLU A 42 13.05 7.74 5.97
N ASP A 43 12.01 8.56 6.22
CA ASP A 43 10.66 8.07 6.49
C ASP A 43 10.00 7.49 5.22
N ARG A 44 10.35 8.02 4.04
CA ARG A 44 9.91 7.51 2.74
C ARG A 44 10.52 6.14 2.46
N ASP A 45 11.83 6.01 2.66
CA ASP A 45 12.52 4.72 2.56
C ASP A 45 11.99 3.73 3.59
N TRP A 46 11.68 4.18 4.81
CA TRP A 46 11.07 3.35 5.84
C TRP A 46 9.72 2.79 5.41
N ILE A 47 8.85 3.63 4.84
CA ILE A 47 7.53 3.21 4.35
C ILE A 47 7.65 2.30 3.13
N SER A 48 8.57 2.60 2.22
CA SER A 48 8.85 1.78 1.04
C SER A 48 9.39 0.40 1.43
N ARG A 49 10.34 0.34 2.38
CA ARG A 49 10.96 -0.90 2.88
C ARG A 49 10.06 -1.74 3.77
N LYS A 50 9.15 -1.12 4.53
CA LYS A 50 8.24 -1.88 5.41
C LYS A 50 7.23 -2.74 4.66
N GLU A 51 7.28 -2.70 3.33
CA GLU A 51 6.30 -3.20 2.40
C GLU A 51 4.95 -2.55 2.69
N PRO A 52 4.25 -2.05 1.68
CA PRO A 52 3.00 -1.43 1.97
C PRO A 52 2.08 -2.56 2.47
N ARG A 53 1.66 -2.49 3.73
CA ARG A 53 0.50 -3.23 4.21
C ARG A 53 -0.71 -2.56 3.57
N ILE A 54 -0.82 -2.74 2.26
CA ILE A 54 -1.74 -2.10 1.31
C ILE A 54 -3.19 -2.56 1.50
N PHE A 55 -3.50 -3.43 2.46
CA PHE A 55 -4.87 -3.87 2.70
C PHE A 55 -5.45 -3.19 3.93
N PHE A 56 -6.44 -2.33 3.72
CA PHE A 56 -7.25 -1.72 4.78
C PHE A 56 -8.71 -2.14 4.59
N ASN A 57 -9.26 -2.92 5.54
CA ASN A 57 -10.65 -3.39 5.52
C ASN A 57 -11.09 -4.02 4.19
N ARG A 58 -10.25 -4.94 3.65
CA ARG A 58 -10.45 -5.62 2.34
C ARG A 58 -10.38 -4.70 1.11
N ASN A 59 -10.00 -3.43 1.29
CA ASN A 59 -9.72 -2.51 0.20
C ASN A 59 -8.21 -2.42 -0.02
N LEU A 60 -7.83 -2.30 -1.28
CA LEU A 60 -6.46 -2.06 -1.70
C LEU A 60 -6.15 -0.55 -1.59
N VAL A 61 -5.06 -0.23 -0.91
CA VAL A 61 -4.50 1.10 -0.79
C VAL A 61 -3.41 1.21 -1.83
N LEU A 62 -3.49 2.18 -2.74
CA LEU A 62 -2.41 2.41 -3.68
C LEU A 62 -1.54 3.55 -3.15
N LEU A 63 -0.23 3.36 -3.18
CA LEU A 63 0.74 4.36 -2.80
C LEU A 63 1.60 4.68 -4.03
N GLN A 64 1.59 5.94 -4.44
CA GLN A 64 2.45 6.44 -5.48
C GLN A 64 3.28 7.57 -4.91
N GLU A 65 4.56 7.50 -5.23
CA GLU A 65 5.52 8.51 -4.90
C GLU A 65 5.37 9.70 -5.86
N LEU A 66 5.18 10.90 -5.30
CA LEU A 66 5.10 12.13 -6.09
C LEU A 66 6.49 12.76 -6.10
N ASN A 67 7.12 12.77 -7.28
CA ASN A 67 8.43 13.38 -7.49
C ASN A 67 8.34 14.86 -7.89
N GLU A 68 7.17 15.30 -8.34
CA GLU A 68 6.89 16.66 -8.78
C GLU A 68 5.49 17.10 -8.29
N GLU A 69 5.21 18.40 -8.37
CA GLU A 69 3.88 18.95 -8.13
C GLU A 69 2.90 18.52 -9.24
N ILE A 70 2.28 17.37 -9.04
CA ILE A 70 1.30 16.81 -9.97
C ILE A 70 -0.10 17.18 -9.50
N HIS A 71 -0.89 17.78 -10.39
CA HIS A 71 -2.30 18.05 -10.10
C HIS A 71 -3.03 16.73 -9.81
N PRO A 72 -3.87 16.63 -8.75
CA PRO A 72 -4.52 15.38 -8.36
C PRO A 72 -5.29 14.66 -9.47
N SER A 73 -5.80 15.39 -10.45
CA SER A 73 -6.53 14.82 -11.60
C SER A 73 -5.64 14.17 -12.66
N LYS A 74 -4.32 14.36 -12.60
CA LYS A 74 -3.33 13.76 -13.52
C LYS A 74 -2.67 12.51 -12.92
N ILE A 75 -3.00 12.15 -11.68
CA ILE A 75 -2.45 10.95 -11.03
C ILE A 75 -3.11 9.72 -11.66
N THR A 76 -2.34 8.96 -12.43
CA THR A 76 -2.74 7.69 -13.02
C THR A 76 -2.13 6.52 -12.25
N TRP A 77 -2.96 5.50 -11.99
CA TRP A 77 -2.55 4.30 -11.28
C TRP A 77 -2.45 3.14 -12.26
N GLU A 78 -1.27 2.88 -12.81
CA GLU A 78 -1.07 1.83 -13.82
C GLU A 78 -0.63 0.50 -13.21
N HIS A 79 0.12 0.55 -12.12
CA HIS A 79 0.73 -0.62 -11.49
C HIS A 79 0.48 -0.60 -9.98
N CYS A 80 0.29 -1.79 -9.41
CA CYS A 80 0.25 -1.99 -7.97
C CYS A 80 1.08 -3.21 -7.59
N SER A 81 2.02 -3.03 -6.67
CA SER A 81 2.73 -4.15 -6.06
C SER A 81 1.85 -4.80 -5.00
N LEU A 82 1.35 -6.00 -5.27
CA LEU A 82 0.58 -6.80 -4.32
C LEU A 82 1.48 -7.80 -3.60
N ARG A 83 1.27 -7.97 -2.29
CA ARG A 83 1.87 -9.06 -1.54
C ARG A 83 0.81 -10.12 -1.23
N ILE A 84 0.98 -11.30 -1.81
CA ILE A 84 0.11 -12.45 -1.60
C ILE A 84 0.76 -13.34 -0.54
N ARG A 85 -0.01 -13.73 0.47
CA ARG A 85 0.40 -14.72 1.47
C ARG A 85 -0.46 -15.95 1.33
N VAL A 86 0.18 -17.08 1.02
CA VAL A 86 -0.48 -18.39 0.92
C VAL A 86 -0.41 -19.08 2.26
N TRP A 87 -1.54 -19.60 2.73
CA TRP A 87 -1.65 -20.31 4.00
C TRP A 87 -1.79 -21.82 3.77
N GLY A 88 -1.34 -22.64 4.72
CA GLY A 88 -1.45 -24.10 4.62
C GLY A 88 -0.44 -24.77 3.69
N VAL A 89 0.61 -24.05 3.25
CA VAL A 89 1.69 -24.65 2.45
C VAL A 89 2.55 -25.53 3.36
N PRO A 90 2.72 -26.83 3.05
CA PRO A 90 3.62 -27.70 3.81
C PRO A 90 5.04 -27.12 3.82
N LEU A 91 5.77 -27.27 4.93
CA LEU A 91 7.14 -26.73 5.08
C LEU A 91 8.09 -27.17 3.96
N VAL A 92 7.97 -28.43 3.52
CA VAL A 92 8.75 -29.00 2.40
C VAL A 92 8.46 -28.32 1.05
N CYS A 93 7.32 -27.65 0.94
CA CYS A 93 6.89 -26.93 -0.25
C CYS A 93 7.23 -25.43 -0.18
N LEU A 94 7.92 -24.98 0.87
CA LEU A 94 8.28 -23.57 1.07
C LEU A 94 9.58 -23.24 0.34
N SER A 95 9.58 -23.41 -0.98
CA SER A 95 10.71 -23.12 -1.87
C SER A 95 10.34 -22.11 -2.95
N GLU A 96 11.34 -21.40 -3.48
CA GLU A 96 11.15 -20.42 -4.55
C GLU A 96 10.47 -21.05 -5.78
N LEU A 97 10.83 -22.30 -6.11
CA LEU A 97 10.26 -23.04 -7.23
C LEU A 97 8.75 -23.29 -7.04
N VAL A 98 8.32 -23.68 -5.84
CA VAL A 98 6.90 -23.85 -5.54
C VAL A 98 6.19 -22.49 -5.54
N GLY A 99 6.84 -21.45 -5.02
CA GLY A 99 6.33 -20.07 -5.09
C GLY A 99 6.05 -19.63 -6.53
N LYS A 100 6.99 -19.88 -7.45
CA LYS A 100 6.82 -19.59 -8.89
C LYS A 100 5.69 -20.41 -9.52
N ARG A 101 5.53 -21.67 -9.14
CA ARG A 101 4.41 -22.51 -9.63
C ARG A 101 3.05 -22.01 -9.16
N ILE A 102 2.95 -21.56 -7.91
CA ILE A 102 1.72 -20.95 -7.38
C ILE A 102 1.44 -19.64 -8.11
N TRP A 103 2.47 -18.81 -8.33
CA TRP A 103 2.33 -17.57 -9.09
C TRP A 103 1.79 -17.82 -10.51
N GLN A 104 2.39 -18.77 -11.23
CA GLN A 104 1.96 -19.16 -12.58
C GLN A 104 0.55 -19.75 -12.61
N SER A 105 0.16 -20.56 -11.61
CA SER A 105 -1.18 -21.14 -11.56
C SER A 105 -2.27 -20.10 -11.28
N MET A 106 -1.92 -18.96 -10.69
CA MET A 106 -2.81 -17.82 -10.52
C MET A 106 -2.98 -16.98 -11.80
N GLY A 107 -2.22 -17.27 -12.87
CA GLY A 107 -2.30 -16.56 -14.14
C GLY A 107 -1.45 -15.29 -14.20
N PHE A 108 -0.40 -15.20 -13.37
CA PHE A 108 0.60 -14.14 -13.41
C PHE A 108 1.96 -14.63 -13.90
#